data_AF-A0A8S4EM06-F1
#
_entry.id   AF-A0A8S4EM06-F1
#
_cell.length_a   1.000
_cell.length_b   1.000
_cell.length_c   1.000
_cell.angle_alpha   90.00
_cell.angle_beta   90.00
_cell.angle_gamma   90.00
#
_symmetry.space_group_name_H-M   'P 1'
#
loop_
_entity.id
_entity.type
_entity.pdbx_description
1 polymer ?
#
loop_
_entity_poly.entity_id
_entity_poly.type
_entity_poly.pdbx_seq_one_letter_code
_entity_poly.pdbx_strand_id
1 'polypeptide(L)'
;MSEVKEGEEPLSPSLSEDCLTALLQESRKQEVVYKRHAITALGNALAATKGDKFHQLYDIVKVILSKNELLTDKDSDSDEDSAGARRRREQLTQLKEAAYELLGKAWPANPDTQEKYQEKFFEHCSSSYPGSSRSTQLSILTAMTRVLERLAVLSSDQMEVDSSGREQAVASVTAHVAAVVDFTLSKF
;
A
#
# COMPACT_ATOMS: atom_id res chain seq x y z
N MET A 1 -33.17 -12.22 -11.70
CA MET A 1 -32.60 -10.89 -11.43
C MET A 1 -31.10 -11.05 -11.38
N SER A 2 -30.45 -10.58 -12.44
CA SER A 2 -29.04 -10.65 -12.84
C SER A 2 -28.32 -12.00 -12.72
N GLU A 3 -28.58 -12.85 -13.72
CA GLU A 3 -27.70 -13.93 -14.16
C GLU A 3 -26.54 -13.35 -14.97
N VAL A 4 -25.30 -13.61 -14.56
CA VAL A 4 -24.14 -13.51 -15.47
C VAL A 4 -24.01 -14.87 -16.13
N LYS A 5 -24.17 -14.91 -17.46
CA LYS A 5 -24.13 -16.12 -18.28
C LYS A 5 -22.73 -16.76 -18.22
N GLU A 6 -22.68 -18.08 -18.07
CA GLU A 6 -21.48 -18.88 -18.36
C GLU A 6 -21.02 -18.60 -19.81
N GLY A 7 -19.80 -18.10 -19.98
CA GLY A 7 -19.19 -17.84 -21.29
C GLY A 7 -18.63 -16.44 -21.53
N GLU A 8 -18.44 -15.59 -20.52
CA GLU A 8 -17.64 -14.37 -20.69
C GLU A 8 -16.18 -14.75 -20.97
N GLU A 9 -15.69 -14.38 -22.16
CA GLU A 9 -14.26 -14.44 -22.47
C GLU A 9 -13.47 -13.71 -21.36
N PRO A 10 -12.33 -14.26 -20.90
CA PRO A 10 -11.46 -13.53 -20.00
C PRO A 10 -11.16 -12.17 -20.63
N LEU A 11 -11.32 -11.09 -19.85
CA LEU A 11 -10.94 -9.72 -20.23
C LEU A 11 -9.65 -9.80 -21.05
N SER A 12 -9.68 -9.29 -22.29
CA SER A 12 -8.51 -9.33 -23.16
C SER A 12 -7.27 -8.92 -22.35
N PRO A 13 -6.21 -9.75 -22.30
CA PRO A 13 -5.01 -9.42 -21.56
C PRO A 13 -4.44 -8.05 -21.95
N SER A 14 -4.59 -7.66 -23.23
CA SER A 14 -4.19 -6.33 -23.70
C SER A 14 -5.03 -5.21 -23.09
N LEU A 15 -6.35 -5.39 -22.99
CA LEU A 15 -7.25 -4.41 -22.37
C LEU A 15 -6.96 -4.25 -20.87
N SER A 16 -6.66 -5.36 -20.19
CA SER A 16 -6.28 -5.33 -18.76
C SER A 16 -4.98 -4.55 -18.57
N GLU A 17 -3.98 -4.78 -19.42
CA GLU A 17 -2.71 -4.07 -19.39
C GLU A 17 -2.85 -2.58 -19.72
N ASP A 18 -3.69 -2.23 -20.71
CA ASP A 18 -4.00 -0.84 -21.07
C ASP A 18 -4.69 -0.12 -19.91
N CYS A 19 -5.66 -0.76 -19.25
CA CYS A 19 -6.32 -0.24 -18.06
C CYS A 19 -5.34 0.01 -16.91
N LEU A 20 -4.44 -0.94 -16.62
CA LEU A 20 -3.42 -0.78 -15.59
C LEU A 20 -2.46 0.37 -15.91
N THR A 21 -2.04 0.48 -17.18
CA THR A 21 -1.16 1.54 -17.64
C THR A 21 -1.80 2.91 -17.49
N ALA A 22 -3.07 3.06 -17.89
CA ALA A 22 -3.83 4.29 -17.70
C ALA A 22 -3.96 4.65 -16.21
N LEU A 23 -4.35 3.70 -15.36
CA LEU A 23 -4.49 3.93 -13.91
C LEU A 23 -3.16 4.31 -13.24
N LEU A 24 -2.03 3.75 -13.70
CA LEU A 24 -0.70 4.14 -13.25
C LEU A 24 -0.33 5.57 -13.66
N GLN A 25 -0.71 6.00 -14.87
CA GLN A 25 -0.51 7.40 -15.29
C GLN A 25 -1.36 8.35 -14.45
N GLU A 26 -2.63 8.00 -14.22
CA GLU A 26 -3.55 8.81 -13.44
C GLU A 26 -3.15 8.94 -11.97
N SER A 27 -2.59 7.87 -11.39
CA SER A 27 -2.09 7.84 -10.01
C SER A 27 -0.89 8.78 -9.77
N ARG A 28 -0.24 9.30 -10.83
CA ARG A 28 0.89 10.24 -10.73
C ARG A 28 0.47 11.71 -10.69
N LYS A 29 -0.79 12.04 -11.02
CA LYS A 29 -1.29 13.44 -11.02
C LYS A 29 -1.25 14.07 -9.63
N GLN A 30 -1.14 15.39 -9.52
CA GLN A 30 -0.83 16.04 -8.22
C GLN A 30 -2.04 16.27 -7.30
N GLU A 31 -3.24 16.44 -7.85
CA GLU A 31 -4.44 16.76 -7.05
C GLU A 31 -4.77 15.60 -6.10
N VAL A 32 -4.92 15.89 -4.80
CA VAL A 32 -4.96 14.90 -3.71
C VAL A 32 -6.19 14.00 -3.80
N VAL A 33 -7.37 14.57 -4.03
CA VAL A 33 -8.62 13.82 -4.07
C VAL A 33 -8.63 12.91 -5.29
N TYR A 34 -8.23 13.42 -6.45
CA TYR A 34 -8.07 12.69 -7.69
C TYR A 34 -7.08 11.55 -7.54
N LYS A 35 -5.88 11.84 -7.00
CA LYS A 35 -4.84 10.84 -6.75
C LYS A 35 -5.37 9.72 -5.87
N ARG A 36 -6.09 10.05 -4.78
CA ARG A 36 -6.72 9.06 -3.90
C ARG A 36 -7.65 8.13 -4.70
N HIS A 37 -8.53 8.68 -5.54
CA HIS A 37 -9.42 7.87 -6.36
C HIS A 37 -8.66 6.99 -7.37
N ALA A 38 -7.63 7.53 -8.02
CA ALA A 38 -6.82 6.80 -8.98
C ALA A 38 -6.06 5.63 -8.33
N ILE A 39 -5.42 5.83 -7.17
CA ILE A 39 -4.69 4.75 -6.49
C ILE A 39 -5.64 3.68 -5.91
N THR A 40 -6.83 4.07 -5.45
CA THR A 40 -7.86 3.11 -5.02
C THR A 40 -8.33 2.24 -6.19
N ALA A 41 -8.60 2.86 -7.35
CA ALA A 41 -8.98 2.13 -8.56
C ALA A 41 -7.85 1.21 -9.05
N LEU A 42 -6.59 1.67 -9.04
CA LEU A 42 -5.41 0.88 -9.37
C LEU A 42 -5.30 -0.37 -8.48
N GLY A 43 -5.49 -0.22 -7.16
CA GLY A 43 -5.42 -1.34 -6.22
C GLY A 43 -6.50 -2.39 -6.48
N ASN A 44 -7.72 -1.96 -6.82
CA ASN A 44 -8.80 -2.87 -7.20
C ASN A 44 -8.50 -3.60 -8.52
N ALA A 45 -8.00 -2.87 -9.52
CA ALA A 45 -7.65 -3.45 -10.81
C ALA A 45 -6.51 -4.48 -10.69
N LEU A 46 -5.44 -4.17 -9.95
CA LEU A 46 -4.33 -5.09 -9.73
C LEU A 46 -4.76 -6.36 -8.97
N ALA A 47 -5.65 -6.22 -7.98
CA ALA A 47 -6.20 -7.37 -7.27
C ALA A 47 -7.03 -8.28 -8.19
N ALA A 48 -7.72 -7.71 -9.18
CA ALA A 48 -8.54 -8.47 -10.13
C ALA A 48 -7.72 -9.11 -11.26
N THR A 49 -6.69 -8.44 -11.77
CA THR A 49 -5.92 -8.88 -12.95
C THR A 49 -4.67 -9.69 -12.60
N LYS A 50 -4.25 -9.70 -11.33
CA LYS A 50 -3.00 -10.32 -10.86
C LYS A 50 -1.74 -9.84 -11.59
N GLY A 51 -1.77 -8.63 -12.16
CA GLY A 51 -0.62 -8.05 -12.84
C GLY A 51 0.49 -7.62 -11.87
N ASP A 52 1.76 -7.89 -12.20
CA ASP A 52 2.90 -7.36 -11.44
C ASP A 52 3.28 -5.96 -11.95
N LYS A 53 2.82 -4.93 -11.23
CA LYS A 53 3.21 -3.52 -11.41
C LYS A 53 3.81 -2.94 -10.13
N PHE A 54 4.33 -3.80 -9.24
CA PHE A 54 4.65 -3.37 -7.88
C PHE A 54 5.76 -2.33 -7.82
N HIS A 55 6.77 -2.43 -8.67
CA HIS A 55 7.82 -1.42 -8.76
C HIS A 55 7.26 -0.02 -9.05
N GLN A 56 6.39 0.09 -10.06
CA GLN A 56 5.84 1.35 -10.54
C GLN A 56 4.87 1.98 -9.53
N LEU A 57 4.03 1.17 -8.87
CA LEU A 57 3.14 1.66 -7.83
C LEU A 57 3.91 2.02 -6.56
N TYR A 58 5.00 1.31 -6.23
CA TYR A 58 5.81 1.61 -5.06
C TYR A 58 6.44 3.00 -5.16
N ASP A 59 6.91 3.40 -6.34
CA ASP A 59 7.44 4.75 -6.55
C ASP A 59 6.39 5.84 -6.29
N ILE A 60 5.13 5.60 -6.70
CA ILE A 60 4.02 6.51 -6.43
C ILE A 60 3.73 6.58 -4.92
N VAL A 61 3.61 5.42 -4.28
CA VAL A 61 3.30 5.32 -2.86
C VAL A 61 4.41 5.91 -2.00
N LYS A 62 5.68 5.68 -2.36
CA LYS A 62 6.82 6.28 -1.67
C LYS A 62 6.69 7.79 -1.65
N VAL A 63 6.32 8.44 -2.75
CA VAL A 63 6.10 9.90 -2.78
C VAL A 63 4.94 10.32 -1.86
N ILE A 64 3.85 9.56 -1.80
CA ILE A 64 2.71 9.85 -0.92
C ILE A 64 3.12 9.75 0.56
N LEU A 65 3.84 8.69 0.93
CA LEU A 65 4.17 8.37 2.32
C LEU A 65 5.40 9.12 2.84
N SER A 66 6.33 9.51 1.96
CA SER A 66 7.51 10.33 2.33
C SER A 66 7.13 11.79 2.61
N LYS A 67 6.03 12.28 2.02
CA LYS A 67 5.59 13.66 2.19
C LYS A 67 4.93 13.86 3.55
N ASN A 68 5.75 14.23 4.53
CA ASN A 68 5.33 15.17 5.58
C ASN A 68 5.14 16.60 5.03
N GLU A 69 5.58 16.87 3.79
CA GLU A 69 5.61 18.21 3.18
C GLU A 69 4.23 18.83 2.88
N LEU A 70 3.14 18.05 2.85
CA LEU A 70 1.81 18.63 2.65
C LEU A 70 1.30 19.37 3.91
N LEU A 71 2.06 19.33 5.00
CA LEU A 71 1.86 20.11 6.22
C LEU A 71 2.81 21.33 6.31
N THR A 72 3.71 21.53 5.35
CA THR A 72 4.72 22.61 5.37
C THR A 72 4.65 23.48 4.12
N ASP A 73 3.46 23.95 3.75
CA ASP A 73 3.42 25.35 3.30
C ASP A 73 3.51 26.20 4.56
N LYS A 74 4.76 26.48 4.95
CA LYS A 74 5.11 27.62 5.79
C LYS A 74 4.88 28.91 4.97
N ASP A 75 3.64 29.18 4.58
CA ASP A 75 3.26 30.42 3.88
C ASP A 75 1.75 30.75 3.95
N SER A 76 1.08 30.38 5.04
CA SER A 76 -0.19 31.02 5.41
C SER A 76 -0.12 31.42 6.88
N ASP A 77 0.71 32.42 7.17
CA ASP A 77 0.69 33.25 8.39
C ASP A 77 -0.49 34.25 8.34
N SER A 78 -1.62 33.77 7.85
CA SER A 78 -2.86 34.51 7.70
C SER A 78 -3.97 33.54 8.06
N ASP A 79 -4.96 34.04 8.80
CA ASP A 79 -6.15 33.36 9.32
C ASP A 79 -6.98 32.63 8.22
N GLU A 80 -6.38 31.69 7.49
CA GLU A 80 -7.04 30.76 6.58
C GLU A 80 -7.88 29.83 7.44
N ASP A 81 -9.16 30.19 7.54
CA ASP A 81 -10.31 29.40 7.94
C ASP A 81 -9.95 27.99 8.43
N SER A 82 -10.00 27.79 9.76
CA SER A 82 -9.68 26.52 10.43
C SER A 82 -10.37 25.29 9.78
N ALA A 83 -11.50 25.50 9.10
CA ALA A 83 -12.20 24.49 8.33
C ALA A 83 -11.41 24.00 7.11
N GLY A 84 -10.75 24.90 6.36
CA GLY A 84 -9.92 24.57 5.20
C GLY A 84 -8.69 23.75 5.57
N ALA A 85 -7.98 24.17 6.62
CA ALA A 85 -6.81 23.43 7.14
C ALA A 85 -7.20 22.03 7.65
N ARG A 86 -8.33 21.92 8.36
CA ARG A 86 -8.86 20.63 8.82
C ARG A 86 -9.21 19.71 7.64
N ARG A 87 -9.90 20.23 6.62
CA ARG A 87 -10.27 19.47 5.42
C ARG A 87 -9.04 18.97 4.67
N ARG A 88 -8.01 19.82 4.52
CA ARG A 88 -6.74 19.42 3.88
C ARG A 88 -6.08 18.27 4.65
N ARG A 89 -5.98 18.37 5.98
CA ARG A 89 -5.41 17.30 6.82
C ARG A 89 -6.18 15.98 6.69
N GLU A 90 -7.50 16.05 6.61
CA GLU A 90 -8.35 14.88 6.41
C GLU A 90 -8.10 14.23 5.04
N GLN A 91 -8.05 15.02 3.96
CA GLN A 91 -7.75 14.52 2.61
C GLN A 91 -6.38 13.85 2.53
N LEU A 92 -5.36 14.40 3.21
CA LEU A 92 -4.03 13.80 3.29
C LEU A 92 -4.04 12.48 4.07
N THR A 93 -4.81 12.42 5.15
CA THR A 93 -4.97 11.19 5.94
C THR A 93 -5.61 10.10 5.09
N GLN A 94 -6.69 10.42 4.38
CA GLN A 94 -7.37 9.49 3.47
C GLN A 94 -6.48 9.06 2.30
N LEU A 95 -5.60 9.94 1.79
CA LEU A 95 -4.63 9.59 0.77
C LEU A 95 -3.58 8.59 1.29
N LYS A 96 -3.09 8.77 2.53
CA LYS A 96 -2.16 7.82 3.18
C LYS A 96 -2.82 6.45 3.38
N GLU A 97 -4.06 6.44 3.86
CA GLU A 97 -4.86 5.22 4.05
C GLU A 97 -5.03 4.45 2.73
N ALA A 98 -5.39 5.15 1.65
CA ALA A 98 -5.52 4.56 0.32
C ALA A 98 -4.18 4.04 -0.23
N ALA A 99 -3.05 4.68 0.12
CA ALA A 99 -1.72 4.22 -0.28
C ALA A 99 -1.32 2.92 0.42
N TYR A 100 -1.58 2.78 1.73
CA TYR A 100 -1.38 1.50 2.43
C TYR A 100 -2.31 0.40 1.89
N GLU A 101 -3.57 0.75 1.60
CA GLU A 101 -4.51 -0.20 1.00
C GLU A 101 -4.01 -0.71 -0.37
N LEU A 102 -3.49 0.20 -1.21
CA LEU A 102 -2.88 -0.14 -2.50
C LEU A 102 -1.69 -1.10 -2.33
N LEU A 103 -0.76 -0.81 -1.41
CA LEU A 103 0.39 -1.69 -1.15
C LEU A 103 -0.04 -3.12 -0.79
N GLY A 104 -1.04 -3.26 0.08
CA GLY A 104 -1.54 -4.58 0.48
C GLY A 104 -2.30 -5.31 -0.64
N LYS A 105 -3.14 -4.60 -1.41
CA LYS A 105 -3.90 -5.22 -2.52
C LYS A 105 -2.99 -5.70 -3.64
N ALA A 106 -2.02 -4.88 -3.99
CA ALA A 106 -1.14 -5.10 -5.12
C ALA A 106 0.12 -5.90 -4.77
N TRP A 107 0.22 -6.44 -3.55
CA TRP A 107 1.38 -7.23 -3.15
C TRP A 107 1.67 -8.34 -4.18
N PRO A 108 2.89 -8.39 -4.74
CA PRO A 108 3.19 -9.20 -5.91
C PRO A 108 3.27 -10.68 -5.51
N ALA A 109 2.83 -11.57 -6.40
CA ALA A 109 3.03 -13.01 -6.23
C ALA A 109 4.46 -13.46 -6.59
N ASN A 110 5.22 -12.62 -7.29
CA ASN A 110 6.59 -12.89 -7.73
C ASN A 110 7.56 -12.83 -6.54
N PRO A 111 8.26 -13.92 -6.18
CA PRO A 111 9.21 -13.94 -5.06
C PRO A 111 10.39 -12.96 -5.23
N ASP A 112 10.91 -12.77 -6.44
CA ASP A 112 12.02 -11.84 -6.70
C ASP A 112 11.60 -10.39 -6.39
N THR A 113 10.36 -10.04 -6.74
CA THR A 113 9.78 -8.74 -6.40
C THR A 113 9.57 -8.64 -4.89
N GLN A 114 9.08 -9.69 -4.22
CA GLN A 114 8.91 -9.68 -2.77
C GLN A 114 10.24 -9.50 -2.04
N GLU A 115 11.30 -10.21 -2.42
CA GLU A 115 12.63 -10.09 -1.80
C GLU A 115 13.14 -8.65 -1.83
N LYS A 116 12.94 -7.94 -2.94
CA LYS A 116 13.36 -6.54 -3.12
C LYS A 116 12.61 -5.53 -2.24
N TYR A 117 11.39 -5.87 -1.79
CA TYR A 117 10.43 -4.94 -1.21
C TYR A 117 9.93 -5.29 0.20
N GLN A 118 10.02 -6.55 0.64
CA GLN A 118 9.51 -7.00 1.93
C GLN A 118 10.09 -6.20 3.10
N GLU A 119 11.42 -6.06 3.15
CA GLU A 119 12.11 -5.33 4.20
C GLU A 119 11.63 -3.87 4.24
N LYS A 120 11.66 -3.21 3.09
CA LYS A 120 11.25 -1.80 2.95
C LYS A 120 9.80 -1.57 3.35
N PHE A 121 8.92 -2.54 3.06
CA PHE A 121 7.51 -2.46 3.42
C PHE A 121 7.33 -2.57 4.93
N PHE A 122 7.89 -3.61 5.56
CA PHE A 122 7.74 -3.85 6.99
C PHE A 122 8.47 -2.81 7.86
N GLU A 123 9.66 -2.38 7.45
CA GLU A 123 10.39 -1.26 8.05
C GLU A 123 9.53 -0.01 8.04
N HIS A 124 9.01 0.39 6.87
CA HIS A 124 8.20 1.58 6.74
C HIS A 124 6.88 1.51 7.54
N CYS A 125 6.22 0.35 7.55
CA CYS A 125 5.00 0.14 8.34
C CYS A 125 5.27 0.28 9.84
N SER A 126 6.27 -0.43 10.36
CA SER A 126 6.61 -0.39 11.79
C SER A 126 7.13 0.97 12.24
N SER A 127 7.89 1.69 11.41
CA SER A 127 8.38 3.04 11.73
C SER A 127 7.26 4.08 11.72
N SER A 128 6.29 3.94 10.82
CA SER A 128 5.20 4.91 10.64
C SER A 128 4.03 4.69 11.60
N TYR A 129 3.85 3.46 12.09
CA TYR A 129 2.71 3.06 12.91
C TYR A 129 2.54 3.90 14.20
N PRO A 130 3.58 4.15 15.02
CA PRO A 130 3.45 4.89 16.27
C PRO A 130 2.98 6.35 16.10
N GLY A 131 3.39 6.99 15.00
CA GLY A 131 3.10 8.40 14.71
C GLY A 131 1.84 8.63 13.87
N SER A 132 1.14 7.56 13.48
CA SER A 132 -0.03 7.62 12.60
C SER A 132 -1.34 7.82 13.37
N SER A 133 -2.37 8.36 12.70
CA SER A 133 -3.74 8.38 13.27
C SER A 133 -4.27 6.95 13.49
N ARG A 134 -5.29 6.78 14.34
CA ARG A 134 -5.92 5.46 14.56
C ARG A 134 -6.44 4.82 13.26
N SER A 135 -7.00 5.62 12.36
CA SER A 135 -7.51 5.14 11.07
C SER A 135 -6.36 4.73 10.14
N THR A 136 -5.28 5.49 10.10
CA THR A 136 -4.06 5.12 9.34
C THR A 136 -3.37 3.88 9.94
N GLN A 137 -3.32 3.75 11.27
CA GLN A 137 -2.84 2.53 11.94
C GLN A 137 -3.65 1.30 11.49
N LEU A 138 -4.98 1.41 11.40
CA LEU A 138 -5.81 0.32 10.89
C LEU A 138 -5.51 -0.01 9.42
N SER A 139 -5.28 0.99 8.57
CA SER A 139 -4.86 0.76 7.18
C SER A 139 -3.49 0.07 7.08
N ILE A 140 -2.53 0.44 7.94
CA ILE A 140 -1.22 -0.22 8.02
C ILE A 140 -1.40 -1.69 8.41
N LEU A 141 -2.16 -1.98 9.47
CA LEU A 141 -2.43 -3.36 9.89
C LEU A 141 -3.10 -4.17 8.78
N THR A 142 -4.11 -3.60 8.12
CA THR A 142 -4.81 -4.26 7.01
C THR A 142 -3.86 -4.58 5.86
N ALA A 143 -2.93 -3.66 5.54
CA ALA A 143 -1.92 -3.90 4.52
C ALA A 143 -0.96 -5.01 4.95
N MET A 144 -0.43 -4.95 6.18
CA MET A 144 0.47 -5.97 6.73
C MET A 144 -0.17 -7.36 6.71
N THR A 145 -1.43 -7.50 7.12
CA THR A 145 -2.15 -8.77 7.07
C THR A 145 -2.19 -9.34 5.64
N ARG A 146 -2.58 -8.53 4.65
CA ARG A 146 -2.63 -8.96 3.24
C ARG A 146 -1.25 -9.39 2.70
N VAL A 147 -0.20 -8.70 3.12
CA VAL A 147 1.18 -9.02 2.73
C VAL A 147 1.64 -10.33 3.38
N LEU A 148 1.41 -10.50 4.68
CA LEU A 148 1.75 -11.72 5.41
C LEU A 148 1.08 -12.96 4.82
N GLU A 149 -0.20 -12.86 4.44
CA GLU A 149 -0.96 -13.94 3.79
C GLU A 149 -0.35 -14.40 2.44
N ARG A 150 0.45 -13.55 1.79
CA ARG A 150 0.98 -13.77 0.44
C ARG A 150 2.50 -13.87 0.40
N LEU A 151 3.17 -13.83 1.55
CA LEU A 151 4.62 -13.77 1.63
C LEU A 151 5.22 -15.15 1.29
N ALA A 152 6.04 -15.21 0.24
CA ALA A 152 6.64 -16.45 -0.24
C ALA A 152 7.57 -17.08 0.81
N VAL A 153 8.28 -16.26 1.57
CA VAL A 153 9.20 -16.70 2.65
C VAL A 153 8.48 -17.40 3.81
N LEU A 154 7.17 -17.17 3.97
CA LEU A 154 6.34 -17.86 4.97
C LEU A 154 5.67 -19.11 4.40
N SER A 155 5.63 -19.24 3.06
CA SER A 155 5.05 -20.40 2.39
C SER A 155 5.98 -21.60 2.49
N SER A 156 5.42 -22.78 2.74
CA SER A 156 6.17 -24.06 2.82
C SER A 156 6.64 -24.57 1.47
N ASP A 157 5.99 -24.13 0.38
CA ASP A 157 6.05 -24.81 -0.91
C ASP A 157 6.96 -24.13 -1.95
N GLN A 158 7.48 -22.93 -1.67
CA GLN A 158 7.94 -22.05 -2.76
C GLN A 158 9.44 -21.73 -2.83
N MET A 159 10.29 -22.26 -1.95
CA MET A 159 11.71 -21.85 -1.98
C MET A 159 12.66 -22.98 -1.59
N GLU A 160 13.34 -23.56 -2.57
CA GLU A 160 14.74 -23.99 -2.43
C GLU A 160 15.62 -22.74 -2.28
N VAL A 161 15.49 -22.03 -1.16
CA VAL A 161 16.34 -20.89 -0.82
C VAL A 161 17.29 -21.31 0.27
N ASP A 162 18.53 -20.84 0.16
CA ASP A 162 19.52 -20.84 1.22
C ASP A 162 18.82 -20.61 2.57
N SER A 163 18.81 -21.65 3.41
CA SER A 163 18.04 -21.68 4.65
C SER A 163 18.37 -20.47 5.54
N SER A 164 19.60 -19.96 5.44
CA SER A 164 20.06 -18.79 6.18
C SER A 164 19.36 -17.49 5.75
N GLY A 165 19.20 -17.26 4.45
CA GLY A 165 18.52 -16.08 3.91
C GLY A 165 17.03 -16.07 4.23
N ARG A 166 16.39 -17.24 4.18
CA ARG A 166 14.99 -17.41 4.59
C ARG A 166 14.81 -17.10 6.07
N GLU A 167 15.64 -17.66 6.94
CA GLU A 167 15.57 -17.41 8.39
C GLU A 167 15.75 -15.92 8.72
N GLN A 168 16.72 -15.26 8.08
CA GLN A 168 16.94 -13.82 8.27
C GLN A 168 15.72 -12.99 7.85
N ALA A 169 15.12 -13.28 6.70
CA ALA A 169 13.92 -12.59 6.24
C ALA A 169 12.73 -12.80 7.17
N VAL A 170 12.49 -14.03 7.64
CA VAL A 170 11.43 -14.33 8.63
C VAL A 170 11.69 -13.59 9.95
N ALA A 171 12.93 -13.58 10.43
CA ALA A 171 13.29 -12.88 11.65
C ALA A 171 13.04 -11.37 11.54
N SER A 172 13.39 -10.76 10.41
CA SER A 172 13.15 -9.33 10.16
C SER A 172 11.66 -9.00 10.14
N VAL A 173 10.87 -9.74 9.35
CA VAL A 173 9.40 -9.56 9.28
C VAL A 173 8.78 -9.70 10.67
N THR A 174 9.18 -10.72 11.42
CA THR A 174 8.67 -10.98 12.78
C THR A 174 9.02 -9.84 13.73
N ALA A 175 10.24 -9.27 13.64
CA ALA A 175 10.65 -8.14 14.48
C ALA A 175 9.78 -6.90 14.23
N HIS A 176 9.51 -6.58 12.96
CA HIS A 176 8.64 -5.44 12.62
C HIS A 176 7.19 -5.65 13.06
N VAL A 177 6.65 -6.86 12.90
CA VAL A 177 5.30 -7.20 13.38
C VAL A 177 5.23 -7.11 14.91
N ALA A 178 6.23 -7.65 15.62
CA ALA A 178 6.32 -7.58 17.07
C ALA A 178 6.34 -6.12 17.56
N ALA A 179 7.12 -5.24 16.92
CA ALA A 179 7.15 -3.83 17.27
C ALA A 179 5.78 -3.14 17.15
N VAL A 180 4.99 -3.48 16.13
CA VAL A 180 3.62 -2.96 15.94
C VAL A 180 2.67 -3.50 17.02
N VAL A 181 2.77 -4.79 17.35
CA VAL A 181 1.96 -5.43 18.40
C VAL A 181 2.30 -4.86 19.77
N ASP A 182 3.58 -4.77 20.13
CA ASP A 182 4.04 -4.22 21.41
C ASP A 182 3.60 -2.77 21.59
N PHE A 183 3.73 -1.95 20.53
CA PHE A 183 3.19 -0.59 20.56
C PHE A 183 1.68 -0.60 20.82
N THR A 184 0.93 -1.45 20.14
CA THR A 184 -0.52 -1.55 20.29
C THR A 184 -0.91 -1.93 21.72
N LEU A 185 -0.22 -2.92 22.30
CA LEU A 185 -0.44 -3.39 23.67
C LEU A 185 -0.05 -2.34 24.71
N SER A 186 0.99 -1.53 24.47
CA SER A 186 1.41 -0.44 25.36
C SER A 186 0.41 0.70 25.52
N LYS A 187 -0.65 0.72 24.69
CA LYS A 187 -1.72 1.72 24.73
C LYS A 187 -2.97 1.26 25.48
N PHE A 188 -2.98 0.03 26.00
CA PHE A 188 -3.98 -0.50 26.92
C PHE A 188 -3.43 -0.51 28.35
#